data_AF-A0A8H6SVQ2-F1
#
_entry.id   AF-A0A8H6SVQ2-F1
#
_cell.length_a   1.000
_cell.length_b   1.000
_cell.length_c   1.000
_cell.angle_alpha   90.00
_cell.angle_beta   90.00
_cell.angle_gamma   90.00
#
_symmetry.space_group_name_H-M   'P 1'
#
loop_
_entity.id
_entity.type
_entity.pdbx_description
1 polymer ?
#
loop_
_entity_poly.entity_id
_entity_poly.type
_entity_poly.pdbx_seq_one_letter_code
_entity_poly.pdbx_strand_id
1 'polypeptide(L)'
;MAENPTGTNGPNTIQKRIAISDRVVLPRDLFQWLWSRVVQRPTDNFLEYWNTHKTRKQANKYLPSGVAPQQVFNNPINYGLEHAGIKVDIAAVQALRETLPKSRGECMSWVSEEFDLAADEVYKLLGSPELLISQGWTIYTEMLSFER
;
A
#
# COMPACT_ATOMS: atom_id res chain seq x y z
N MET A 1 36.08 -23.30 42.86
CA MET A 1 35.99 -21.94 42.29
C MET A 1 35.44 -22.05 40.88
N ALA A 2 34.18 -21.68 40.69
CA ALA A 2 33.60 -21.35 39.39
C ALA A 2 32.38 -20.46 39.69
N GLU A 3 32.53 -19.16 39.48
CA GLU A 3 31.46 -18.18 39.63
C GLU A 3 30.59 -18.17 38.36
N ASN A 4 29.28 -18.26 38.58
CA ASN A 4 28.22 -18.07 37.59
C ASN A 4 27.97 -16.57 37.39
N PRO A 5 27.92 -16.02 36.16
CA PRO A 5 27.34 -14.71 35.94
C PRO A 5 25.88 -14.85 35.51
N THR A 6 24.97 -14.98 36.49
CA THR A 6 23.55 -14.69 36.28
C THR A 6 23.38 -13.17 36.13
N GLY A 7 23.48 -12.70 34.88
CA GLY A 7 23.11 -11.33 34.50
C GLY A 7 21.61 -11.13 34.69
N THR A 8 21.25 -10.47 35.78
CA THR A 8 19.89 -10.05 36.12
C THR A 8 19.39 -9.03 35.09
N ASN A 9 18.63 -9.51 34.09
CA ASN A 9 17.78 -8.66 33.26
C ASN A 9 16.63 -8.12 34.12
N GLY A 10 16.89 -7.06 34.89
CA GLY A 10 15.89 -6.44 35.74
C GLY A 10 14.72 -5.83 34.95
N PRO A 11 13.53 -5.67 35.57
CA PRO A 11 12.33 -5.12 34.94
C PRO A 11 12.54 -3.75 34.28
N ASN A 12 13.51 -2.97 34.77
CA ASN A 12 13.88 -1.65 34.26
C ASN A 12 14.51 -1.71 32.84
N THR A 13 15.22 -2.79 32.49
CA THR A 13 15.80 -2.99 31.15
C THR A 13 14.74 -3.37 30.13
N ILE A 14 13.73 -4.14 30.55
CA ILE A 14 12.60 -4.56 29.71
C ILE A 14 11.66 -3.35 29.46
N GLN A 15 11.32 -2.60 30.50
CA GLN A 15 10.48 -1.41 30.38
C GLN A 15 11.13 -0.31 29.52
N LYS A 16 12.45 -0.10 29.62
CA LYS A 16 13.16 0.83 28.72
C LYS A 16 13.12 0.37 27.27
N ARG A 17 13.27 -0.94 26.99
CA ARG A 17 13.18 -1.48 25.62
C ARG A 17 11.77 -1.38 25.05
N ILE A 18 10.74 -1.61 25.87
CA ILE A 18 9.33 -1.42 25.48
C ILE A 18 9.06 0.07 25.18
N ALA A 19 9.45 0.98 26.07
CA ALA A 19 9.27 2.42 25.85
C ALA A 19 10.07 2.97 24.65
N ILE A 20 11.26 2.42 24.37
CA ILE A 20 12.03 2.76 23.16
C ILE A 20 11.37 2.17 21.92
N SER A 21 10.85 0.94 22.01
CA SER A 21 10.06 0.32 20.95
C SER A 21 8.84 1.17 20.61
N ASP A 22 8.04 1.56 21.59
CA ASP A 22 6.83 2.37 21.39
C ASP A 22 7.15 3.75 20.78
N ARG A 23 8.26 4.38 21.20
CA ARG A 23 8.74 5.66 20.64
C ARG A 23 9.23 5.58 19.19
N VAL A 24 9.61 4.39 18.71
CA VAL A 24 10.10 4.16 17.33
C VAL A 24 9.00 3.56 16.45
N VAL A 25 8.07 2.80 17.04
CA VAL A 25 6.97 2.11 16.37
C VAL A 25 5.90 3.09 15.92
N LEU A 26 5.47 4.03 16.77
CA LEU A 26 4.41 4.99 16.44
C LEU A 26 4.76 5.88 15.22
N PRO A 27 5.95 6.52 15.12
CA PRO A 27 6.27 7.36 13.97
C PRO A 27 6.40 6.57 12.67
N ARG A 28 6.92 5.33 12.75
CA ARG A 28 7.09 4.44 11.59
C ARG A 28 5.73 3.98 11.06
N ASP A 29 4.86 3.50 11.94
CA ASP A 29 3.56 2.96 11.53
C ASP A 29 2.66 4.09 11.03
N LEU A 30 2.70 5.27 11.66
CA LEU A 30 2.02 6.45 11.13
C LEU A 30 2.53 6.84 9.74
N PHE A 31 3.85 6.76 9.53
CA PHE A 31 4.46 7.06 8.23
C PHE A 31 3.97 6.08 7.16
N GLN A 32 3.99 4.77 7.46
CA GLN A 32 3.54 3.73 6.56
C GLN A 32 2.04 3.85 6.25
N TRP A 33 1.22 4.15 7.25
CA TRP A 33 -0.21 4.39 7.11
C TRP A 33 -0.51 5.60 6.20
N LEU A 34 0.13 6.74 6.47
CA LEU A 34 -0.17 7.97 5.73
C LEU A 34 0.37 7.94 4.30
N TRP A 35 1.65 7.59 4.13
CA TRP A 35 2.31 7.70 2.83
C TRP A 35 1.83 6.64 1.83
N SER A 36 1.44 5.46 2.30
CA SER A 36 0.79 4.48 1.42
C SER A 36 -0.49 5.05 0.80
N ARG A 37 -1.33 5.73 1.60
CA ARG A 37 -2.56 6.38 1.11
C ARG A 37 -2.26 7.58 0.19
N VAL A 38 -1.27 8.42 0.54
CA VAL A 38 -0.87 9.59 -0.27
C VAL A 38 -0.33 9.17 -1.64
N VAL A 39 0.47 8.10 -1.71
CA VAL A 39 1.07 7.60 -2.97
C VAL A 39 0.09 6.77 -3.79
N GLN A 40 -0.93 6.16 -3.17
CA GLN A 40 -1.90 5.35 -3.89
C GLN A 40 -2.66 6.18 -4.94
N ARG A 41 -3.14 7.37 -4.59
CA ARG A 41 -3.91 8.24 -5.50
C ARG A 41 -3.16 8.62 -6.80
N PRO A 42 -1.92 9.16 -6.78
CA PRO A 42 -1.20 9.46 -8.01
C PRO A 42 -0.86 8.19 -8.80
N THR A 43 -0.68 7.05 -8.13
CA THR A 43 -0.45 5.75 -8.79
C THR A 43 -1.70 5.32 -9.55
N ASP A 44 -2.88 5.43 -8.94
CA ASP A 44 -4.16 5.12 -9.59
C ASP A 44 -4.43 6.04 -10.77
N ASN A 45 -4.18 7.35 -10.60
CA ASN A 45 -4.28 8.33 -11.68
C ASN A 45 -3.34 8.00 -12.85
N PHE A 46 -2.10 7.61 -12.54
CA PHE A 46 -1.14 7.21 -13.57
C PHE A 46 -1.59 5.95 -14.29
N LEU A 47 -2.10 4.95 -13.57
CA LEU A 47 -2.62 3.72 -14.16
C LEU A 47 -3.79 4.00 -15.10
N GLU A 48 -4.74 4.83 -14.67
CA GLU A 48 -5.88 5.25 -15.50
C GLU A 48 -5.40 5.99 -16.76
N TYR A 49 -4.56 7.02 -16.59
CA TYR A 49 -3.98 7.75 -17.71
C TYR A 49 -3.24 6.81 -18.67
N TRP A 50 -2.34 5.98 -18.15
CA TRP A 50 -1.51 5.11 -18.96
C TRP A 50 -2.33 4.11 -19.77
N ASN A 51 -3.40 3.57 -19.19
CA ASN A 51 -4.24 2.58 -19.87
C ASN A 51 -5.22 3.20 -20.87
N THR A 52 -5.66 4.44 -20.64
CA THR A 52 -6.72 5.10 -21.43
C THR A 52 -6.19 6.12 -22.44
N HIS A 53 -4.97 6.63 -22.29
CA HIS A 53 -4.46 7.66 -23.19
C HIS A 53 -4.31 7.13 -24.62
N LYS A 54 -4.64 8.01 -25.58
CA LYS A 54 -4.43 7.70 -27.00
C LYS A 54 -2.95 7.76 -27.33
N THR A 55 -2.39 6.62 -27.73
CA THR A 55 -1.01 6.56 -28.19
C THR A 55 -0.83 7.34 -29.50
N ARG A 56 0.37 7.84 -29.78
CA ARG A 56 0.68 8.46 -31.07
C ARG A 56 0.60 7.42 -32.19
N LYS A 57 -0.02 7.77 -33.32
CA LYS A 57 -0.06 6.92 -34.52
C LYS A 57 1.35 6.82 -35.13
N GLN A 58 1.79 5.60 -35.43
CA GLN A 58 3.07 5.30 -36.06
C GLN A 58 2.82 4.40 -37.28
N ALA A 59 3.04 4.92 -38.49
CA ALA A 59 2.66 4.25 -39.73
C ALA A 59 3.40 2.92 -39.98
N ASN A 60 4.65 2.82 -39.56
CA ASN A 60 5.51 1.66 -39.83
C ASN A 60 5.52 0.64 -38.68
N LYS A 61 4.58 0.74 -37.73
CA LYS A 61 4.50 -0.18 -36.59
C LYS A 61 3.55 -1.33 -36.91
N TYR A 62 4.02 -2.55 -36.68
CA TYR A 62 3.20 -3.76 -36.82
C TYR A 62 2.03 -3.79 -35.83
N LEU A 63 2.28 -3.37 -34.58
CA LEU A 63 1.26 -3.32 -33.55
C LEU A 63 0.37 -2.07 -33.67
N PRO A 64 -0.89 -2.16 -33.22
CA PRO A 64 -1.81 -1.03 -33.20
C PRO A 64 -1.18 0.20 -32.52
N SER A 65 -1.37 1.35 -33.15
CA SER A 65 -0.94 2.66 -32.66
C SER A 65 -2.00 3.70 -33.00
N GLY A 66 -2.06 4.81 -32.27
CA GLY A 66 -3.14 5.78 -32.47
C GLY A 66 -4.41 5.47 -31.66
N VAL A 67 -4.36 4.49 -30.77
CA VAL A 67 -5.49 4.00 -29.96
C VAL A 67 -5.06 3.83 -28.50
N ALA A 68 -6.04 3.74 -27.60
CA ALA A 68 -5.78 3.53 -26.19
C ALA A 68 -5.33 2.08 -25.92
N PRO A 69 -4.28 1.83 -25.11
CA PRO A 69 -3.80 0.48 -24.81
C PRO A 69 -4.90 -0.45 -24.32
N GLN A 70 -5.74 0.02 -23.40
CA GLN A 70 -6.84 -0.76 -22.83
C GLN A 70 -7.84 -1.25 -23.90
N GLN A 71 -8.07 -0.47 -24.96
CA GLN A 71 -8.96 -0.91 -26.04
C GLN A 71 -8.37 -2.09 -26.82
N VAL A 72 -7.05 -2.08 -27.04
CA VAL A 72 -6.33 -3.15 -27.74
C VAL A 72 -6.29 -4.42 -26.90
N PHE A 73 -6.02 -4.30 -25.59
CA PHE A 73 -5.99 -5.44 -24.68
C PHE A 73 -7.38 -6.07 -24.49
N ASN A 74 -8.43 -5.25 -24.39
CA ASN A 74 -9.79 -5.75 -24.16
C ASN A 74 -10.44 -6.30 -25.43
N ASN A 75 -10.11 -5.75 -26.61
CA ASN A 75 -10.73 -6.13 -27.88
C ASN A 75 -9.67 -6.33 -29.00
N PRO A 76 -8.68 -7.23 -28.82
CA PRO A 76 -7.58 -7.42 -29.76
C PRO A 76 -8.05 -7.76 -31.19
N ILE A 77 -9.17 -8.49 -31.31
CA ILE A 77 -9.75 -8.90 -32.60
C ILE A 77 -10.10 -7.70 -33.48
N ASN A 78 -10.61 -6.61 -32.88
CA ASN A 78 -10.96 -5.38 -33.61
C ASN A 78 -9.74 -4.68 -34.21
N TYR A 79 -8.53 -5.09 -33.83
CA TYR A 79 -7.26 -4.54 -34.28
C TYR A 79 -6.40 -5.57 -35.03
N GLY A 80 -6.99 -6.68 -35.50
CA GLY A 80 -6.29 -7.73 -36.22
C GLY A 80 -5.33 -8.55 -35.35
N LEU A 81 -5.52 -8.52 -34.03
CA LEU A 81 -4.79 -9.32 -33.06
C LEU A 81 -5.67 -10.44 -32.51
N GLU A 82 -5.07 -11.39 -31.80
CA GLU A 82 -5.78 -12.47 -31.13
C GLU A 82 -5.75 -12.33 -29.61
N HIS A 83 -6.68 -13.00 -28.93
CA HIS A 83 -6.63 -13.13 -27.48
C HIS A 83 -5.58 -14.15 -27.08
N ALA A 84 -4.38 -13.69 -26.74
CA ALA A 84 -3.31 -14.52 -26.18
C ALA A 84 -3.39 -14.71 -24.65
N GLY A 85 -4.42 -14.17 -24.00
CA GLY A 85 -4.62 -14.32 -22.56
C GLY A 85 -5.11 -15.73 -22.19
N ILE A 86 -4.52 -16.33 -21.15
CA ILE A 86 -4.99 -17.59 -20.59
C ILE A 86 -6.20 -17.27 -19.70
N LYS A 87 -7.37 -17.81 -20.03
CA LYS A 87 -8.56 -17.71 -19.17
C LYS A 87 -8.33 -18.59 -17.94
N VAL A 88 -8.23 -17.94 -16.79
CA VAL A 88 -8.12 -18.63 -15.50
C VAL A 88 -9.51 -18.72 -14.88
N ASP A 89 -9.89 -19.92 -14.42
CA ASP A 89 -11.12 -20.11 -13.67
C ASP A 89 -11.04 -19.39 -12.31
N ILE A 90 -11.99 -18.48 -12.08
CA ILE A 90 -12.06 -17.69 -10.85
C ILE A 90 -12.32 -18.60 -9.64
N ALA A 91 -13.09 -19.68 -9.80
CA ALA A 91 -13.33 -20.62 -8.71
C ALA A 91 -12.04 -21.32 -8.27
N ALA A 92 -11.19 -21.71 -9.22
CA ALA A 92 -9.87 -22.26 -8.92
C ALA A 92 -8.95 -21.24 -8.22
N VAL A 93 -8.98 -19.97 -8.63
CA VAL A 93 -8.22 -18.91 -7.96
C VAL A 93 -8.70 -18.69 -6.53
N GLN A 94 -10.01 -18.69 -6.30
CA GLN A 94 -10.62 -18.57 -4.97
C GLN A 94 -10.23 -19.74 -4.07
N ALA A 95 -10.37 -20.98 -4.56
CA ALA A 95 -9.97 -22.19 -3.83
C ALA A 95 -8.48 -22.17 -3.46
N LEU A 96 -7.60 -21.78 -4.39
CA LEU A 96 -6.16 -21.60 -4.08
C LEU A 96 -5.94 -20.48 -3.07
N ARG A 97 -6.72 -19.39 -3.13
CA ARG A 97 -6.59 -18.28 -2.19
C ARG A 97 -6.97 -18.69 -0.77
N GLU A 98 -7.98 -19.53 -0.61
CA GLU A 98 -8.40 -20.11 0.67
C GLU A 98 -7.34 -21.01 1.31
N THR A 99 -6.44 -21.60 0.52
CA THR A 99 -5.31 -22.39 1.05
C THR A 99 -4.22 -21.54 1.71
N LEU A 100 -4.19 -20.23 1.43
CA LEU A 100 -3.13 -19.36 1.92
C LEU A 100 -3.42 -18.89 3.35
N PRO A 101 -2.43 -18.90 4.25
CA PRO A 101 -2.63 -18.60 5.67
C PRO A 101 -2.95 -17.13 5.96
N LYS A 102 -2.64 -16.23 5.02
CA LYS A 102 -2.91 -14.80 5.12
C LYS A 102 -3.86 -14.36 4.04
N SER A 103 -4.88 -13.62 4.44
CA SER A 103 -5.84 -12.97 3.56
C SER A 103 -5.17 -11.89 2.70
N ARG A 104 -5.89 -11.41 1.68
CA ARG A 104 -5.39 -10.31 0.83
C ARG A 104 -5.32 -9.01 1.60
N GLY A 105 -6.26 -8.76 2.51
CA GLY A 105 -6.25 -7.59 3.38
C GLY A 105 -4.97 -7.53 4.19
N GLU A 106 -4.65 -8.61 4.90
CA GLU A 106 -3.45 -8.69 5.75
C GLU A 106 -2.13 -8.58 4.97
N CYS A 107 -2.08 -9.07 3.74
CA CYS A 107 -0.89 -8.92 2.90
C CYS A 107 -0.73 -7.50 2.33
N MET A 108 -1.83 -6.76 2.17
CA MET A 108 -1.84 -5.42 1.59
C MET A 108 -1.98 -4.32 2.65
N SER A 109 -2.07 -4.70 3.94
CA SER A 109 -2.05 -3.78 5.07
C SER A 109 -0.61 -3.44 5.44
N TRP A 110 -0.31 -2.15 5.54
CA TRP A 110 1.01 -1.66 5.95
C TRP A 110 1.20 -1.62 7.47
N VAL A 111 0.10 -1.58 8.22
CA VAL A 111 0.05 -1.48 9.69
C VAL A 111 -0.96 -2.47 10.25
N SER A 112 -0.95 -2.68 11.57
CA SER A 112 -1.98 -3.51 12.23
C SER A 112 -3.36 -2.87 12.10
N GLU A 113 -4.41 -3.69 12.17
CA GLU A 113 -5.81 -3.21 12.15
C GLU A 113 -6.10 -2.26 13.32
N GLU A 114 -5.59 -2.59 14.51
CA GLU A 114 -5.71 -1.73 15.70
C GLU A 114 -5.10 -0.34 15.48
N PHE A 115 -3.94 -0.27 14.82
CA PHE A 115 -3.29 1.00 14.51
C PHE A 115 -4.01 1.75 13.39
N ASP A 116 -4.49 1.04 12.36
CA ASP A 116 -5.27 1.63 11.27
C ASP A 116 -6.51 2.35 11.81
N LEU A 117 -7.26 1.71 12.73
CA LEU A 117 -8.43 2.31 13.37
C LEU A 117 -8.08 3.55 14.20
N ALA A 118 -7.03 3.48 15.02
CA ALA A 118 -6.59 4.61 15.84
C ALA A 118 -6.10 5.79 15.00
N ALA A 119 -5.29 5.53 13.96
CA ALA A 119 -4.81 6.56 13.05
C ALA A 119 -5.96 7.19 12.25
N ASP A 120 -6.92 6.39 11.81
CA ASP A 120 -8.10 6.86 11.07
C ASP A 120 -9.00 7.74 11.94
N GLU A 121 -9.15 7.42 13.23
CA GLU A 121 -9.87 8.26 14.20
C GLU A 121 -9.19 9.63 14.37
N VAL A 122 -7.88 9.66 14.60
CA VAL A 122 -7.10 10.91 14.72
C VAL A 122 -7.21 11.74 13.43
N TYR A 123 -7.07 11.10 12.27
CA TYR A 123 -7.20 11.76 10.98
C TYR A 123 -8.60 12.36 10.74
N LYS A 124 -9.66 11.66 11.18
CA LYS A 124 -11.03 12.17 11.16
C LYS A 124 -11.20 13.38 12.08
N LEU A 125 -10.61 13.35 13.28
CA LEU A 125 -10.67 14.46 14.23
C LEU A 125 -9.95 15.71 13.71
N LEU A 126 -8.90 15.55 12.90
CA LEU A 126 -8.25 16.64 12.16
C LEU A 126 -9.08 17.19 10.99
N GLY A 127 -10.29 16.66 10.76
CA GLY A 127 -11.19 17.09 9.68
C GLY A 127 -10.96 16.39 8.35
N SER A 128 -10.22 15.28 8.32
CA SER A 128 -9.93 14.49 7.11
C SER A 128 -9.32 15.32 5.96
N PRO A 129 -8.18 16.00 6.20
CA PRO A 129 -7.53 16.86 5.20
C PRO A 129 -7.13 16.07 3.95
N GLU A 130 -7.21 16.70 2.77
CA GLU A 130 -6.90 15.99 1.53
C GLU A 130 -5.47 15.40 1.52
N LEU A 131 -5.35 14.11 1.15
CA LEU A 131 -4.07 13.40 1.13
C LEU A 131 -3.27 13.73 -0.14
N LEU A 132 -2.70 14.94 -0.19
CA LEU A 132 -1.78 15.38 -1.24
C LEU A 132 -0.31 15.18 -0.82
N ILE A 133 0.57 14.92 -1.80
CA ILE A 133 2.02 14.78 -1.55
C ILE A 133 2.59 16.04 -0.88
N SER A 134 2.13 17.22 -1.28
CA SER A 134 2.56 18.51 -0.71
C SER A 134 2.12 18.71 0.74
N GLN A 135 1.03 18.06 1.17
CA GLN A 135 0.46 18.19 2.52
C GLN A 135 0.84 17.02 3.43
N GLY A 136 1.39 15.94 2.88
CA GLY A 136 1.69 14.71 3.61
C GLY A 136 2.54 14.92 4.87
N TRP A 137 3.60 15.74 4.79
CA TRP A 137 4.43 16.04 5.97
C TRP A 137 3.70 16.85 7.03
N THR A 138 2.87 17.82 6.63
CA THR A 138 2.07 18.63 7.55
C THR A 138 1.08 17.75 8.32
N ILE A 139 0.30 16.95 7.60
CA ILE A 139 -0.68 16.01 8.18
C ILE A 139 0.04 15.02 9.10
N TYR A 140 1.20 14.49 8.68
CA TYR A 140 2.01 13.59 9.51
C TYR A 140 2.41 14.23 10.84
N THR A 141 2.94 15.47 10.80
CA THR A 141 3.37 16.16 12.02
C THR A 141 2.22 16.55 12.93
N GLU A 142 1.06 16.90 12.35
CA GLU A 142 -0.16 17.20 13.08
C GLU A 142 -0.69 15.95 13.79
N MET A 143 -0.83 14.83 13.06
CA MET A 143 -1.24 13.55 13.64
C MET A 143 -0.27 13.04 14.72
N LEU A 144 1.04 13.21 14.52
CA LEU A 144 2.04 12.78 15.50
C LEU A 144 2.04 13.64 16.78
N SER A 145 1.57 14.88 16.67
CA SER A 145 1.48 15.82 17.78
C SER A 145 0.06 15.91 18.37
N PHE A 146 -0.89 15.22 17.74
CA PHE A 146 -2.23 15.02 18.22
C PHE A 146 -2.12 14.13 19.46
N GLU A 147 -2.38 14.71 20.64
CA GLU A 147 -2.16 14.12 21.97
C GLU A 147 -0.70 14.12 22.48
N ARG A 148 -0.05 15.29 22.44
CA ARG A 148 0.79 15.72 23.58
C ARG A 148 0.03 16.69 24.49
#